data_AF-A0A9Q1GVT4-F1
#
_entry.id   AF-A0A9Q1GVT4-F1
#
_cell.length_a   1.000
_cell.length_b   1.000
_cell.length_c   1.000
_cell.angle_alpha   90.00
_cell.angle_beta   90.00
_cell.angle_gamma   90.00
#
_symmetry.space_group_name_H-M   'P 1'
#
loop_
_entity.id
_entity.type
_entity.pdbx_description
1 polymer ?
#
loop_
_entity_poly.entity_id
_entity_poly.type
_entity_poly.pdbx_seq_one_letter_code
_entity_poly.pdbx_strand_id
1 'polypeptide(L)'
;MSGLVSKLCVEADTRRCDEIIGQLMEMLDTIHQMSTETLENLAMEQQLQFQNSAISLWNVAVAMNAGGTTSQLFLAKLRHLACNIAVISSLGNTNYDILKQHLCMTSKAASSWLDCETAAMADQCLNLAVQILDTLEVVTRPSAASNQKFDQRDVDWKGDLKREAFKVYLYKSRVCIMQDQHGDAANWVKRAKELLEFLPDESGLLAMHCFNFGTDALQREQYQACVDWLRESYELGKSNKPLEGSILAKILRLLAKAYMEWDPNQYAQKAINAVGLANAEHSHPSGLHLKVKIILQSVASDAKLQAAIDELWSHPELTLDLATDTVHLLTKHNKLNIAVKSCAELNKRFQSSSDACKLKVLHIELMVKNKQLTEARQILEQCIAGSSAVNFDPSSLRNLHSLLWDQAAIAYESNDFSSALVWYNFSYGFFTHYMEMESANLARLQRNRASCFLNLQQFKKAEEAVRDSVKHDPRNPYTHFLSFRVALCNNSPAQAIEAIKKLSDSKFENEADCSIEPAENPVVSLISLAAQQAFEQTNQEVAIEALEKLAEHAKDEKQLMTTYRCLIRLRCTLCEGKEDKDP
;
A
#
# COMPACT_ATOMS: atom_id res chain seq x y z
N MET A 1 -8.50 14.67 -54.52
CA MET A 1 -8.93 15.10 -53.17
C MET A 1 -10.42 15.43 -53.08
N SER A 2 -10.94 16.47 -53.75
CA SER A 2 -12.36 16.91 -53.63
C SER A 2 -13.40 15.78 -53.80
N GLY A 3 -13.22 14.89 -54.78
CA GLY A 3 -14.15 13.75 -54.98
C GLY A 3 -14.18 12.72 -53.84
N LEU A 4 -13.08 12.54 -53.11
CA LEU A 4 -13.07 11.68 -51.91
C LEU A 4 -13.72 12.37 -50.71
N VAL A 5 -13.52 13.68 -50.57
CA VAL A 5 -14.18 14.48 -49.52
C VAL A 5 -15.70 14.47 -49.71
N SER A 6 -16.20 14.66 -50.93
CA SER A 6 -17.64 14.58 -51.20
C SER A 6 -18.24 13.21 -50.89
N LYS A 7 -17.51 12.11 -51.15
CA LYS A 7 -17.92 10.76 -50.75
C LYS A 7 -17.98 10.61 -49.25
N LEU A 8 -16.97 11.12 -48.53
CA LEU A 8 -16.92 11.07 -47.07
C LEU A 8 -18.07 11.83 -46.41
N CYS A 9 -18.50 12.96 -46.98
CA CYS A 9 -19.60 13.77 -46.44
C CYS A 9 -20.97 13.06 -46.45
N VAL A 10 -21.15 12.05 -47.30
CA VAL A 10 -22.44 11.33 -47.43
C VAL A 10 -22.35 9.87 -46.98
N GLU A 11 -21.16 9.38 -46.62
CA GLU A 11 -20.93 7.99 -46.21
C GLU A 11 -21.34 7.78 -44.74
N ALA A 12 -22.12 6.73 -44.51
CA ALA A 12 -22.63 6.38 -43.18
C ALA A 12 -21.87 5.19 -42.57
N ASP A 13 -21.17 4.39 -43.38
CA ASP A 13 -20.38 3.28 -42.90
C ASP A 13 -19.01 3.75 -42.40
N THR A 14 -18.82 3.67 -41.07
CA THR A 14 -17.57 3.99 -40.38
C THR A 14 -16.31 3.32 -40.95
N ARG A 15 -16.41 2.09 -41.47
CA ARG A 15 -15.24 1.38 -42.04
C ARG A 15 -14.81 2.00 -43.36
N ARG A 16 -15.78 2.29 -44.23
CA ARG A 16 -15.53 2.97 -45.51
C ARG A 16 -15.04 4.40 -45.30
N CYS A 17 -15.54 5.08 -44.27
CA CYS A 17 -15.02 6.38 -43.90
C CYS A 17 -13.54 6.33 -43.50
N ASP A 18 -13.10 5.32 -42.74
CA ASP A 18 -11.69 5.17 -42.34
C ASP A 18 -10.79 4.84 -43.54
N GLU A 19 -11.27 4.03 -44.50
CA GLU A 19 -10.58 3.77 -45.77
C GLU A 19 -10.40 5.04 -46.60
N ILE A 20 -11.46 5.85 -46.74
CA ILE A 20 -11.41 7.13 -47.46
C ILE A 20 -10.45 8.10 -46.77
N ILE A 21 -10.45 8.16 -45.44
CA ILE A 21 -9.51 8.97 -44.66
C ILE A 21 -8.07 8.50 -44.87
N GLY A 22 -7.82 7.19 -44.89
CA GLY A 22 -6.50 6.63 -45.19
C GLY A 22 -5.98 7.11 -46.54
N GLN A 23 -6.81 7.03 -47.58
CA GLN A 23 -6.45 7.55 -48.92
C GLN A 23 -6.22 9.06 -48.93
N LEU A 24 -7.03 9.83 -48.17
CA LEU A 24 -6.84 11.28 -48.03
C LEU A 24 -5.53 11.62 -47.32
N MET A 25 -5.11 10.83 -46.31
CA MET A 25 -3.84 11.00 -45.62
C MET A 25 -2.65 10.69 -46.54
N GLU A 26 -2.70 9.60 -47.32
CA GLU A 26 -1.65 9.26 -48.29
C GLU A 26 -1.49 10.36 -49.37
N MET A 27 -2.60 10.92 -49.85
CA MET A 27 -2.55 12.06 -50.76
C MET A 27 -1.95 13.30 -50.09
N LEU A 28 -2.27 13.56 -48.83
CA LEU A 28 -1.71 14.68 -48.09
C LEU A 28 -0.19 14.51 -47.90
N ASP A 29 0.27 13.31 -47.58
CA ASP A 29 1.71 13.00 -47.48
C ASP A 29 2.43 13.22 -48.81
N THR A 30 1.79 12.84 -49.92
CA THR A 30 2.32 13.10 -51.27
C THR A 30 2.44 14.60 -51.55
N ILE A 31 1.44 15.40 -51.13
CA ILE A 31 1.46 16.86 -51.28
C ILE A 31 2.59 17.48 -50.45
N HIS A 32 2.82 17.01 -49.22
CA HIS A 32 3.90 17.50 -48.37
C HIS A 32 5.32 17.15 -48.88
N GLN A 33 5.44 16.15 -49.75
CA GLN A 33 6.72 15.80 -50.39
C GLN A 33 7.06 16.68 -51.61
N MET A 34 6.13 17.54 -52.06
CA MET A 34 6.35 18.45 -53.19
C MET A 34 7.33 19.57 -52.82
N SER A 35 8.04 20.13 -53.81
CA SER A 35 8.88 21.31 -53.57
C SER A 35 8.03 22.53 -53.20
N THR A 36 8.57 23.46 -52.41
CA THR A 36 7.86 24.65 -51.92
C THR A 36 7.23 25.46 -53.08
N GLU A 37 7.98 25.66 -54.16
CA GLU A 37 7.49 26.38 -55.36
C GLU A 37 6.33 25.65 -56.05
N THR A 38 6.42 24.31 -56.17
CA THR A 38 5.33 23.52 -56.77
C THR A 38 4.08 23.53 -55.89
N LEU A 39 4.24 23.51 -54.57
CA LEU A 39 3.15 23.54 -53.62
C LEU A 39 2.43 24.89 -53.61
N GLU A 40 3.17 26.00 -53.66
CA GLU A 40 2.62 27.35 -53.76
C GLU A 40 1.82 27.54 -55.06
N ASN A 41 2.37 27.11 -56.20
CA ASN A 41 1.66 27.16 -57.48
C ASN A 41 0.37 26.32 -57.46
N LEU A 42 0.43 25.10 -56.91
CA LEU A 42 -0.74 24.23 -56.76
C LEU A 42 -1.79 24.85 -55.83
N ALA A 43 -1.35 25.45 -54.72
CA ALA A 43 -2.23 26.13 -53.77
C ALA A 43 -2.93 27.33 -54.41
N MET A 44 -2.24 28.10 -55.25
CA MET A 44 -2.84 29.21 -56.00
C MET A 44 -3.84 28.72 -57.05
N GLU A 45 -3.50 27.69 -57.82
CA GLU A 45 -4.38 27.13 -58.86
C GLU A 45 -5.65 26.47 -58.30
N GLN A 46 -5.53 25.77 -57.18
CA GLN A 46 -6.62 24.97 -56.58
C GLN A 46 -7.19 25.57 -55.30
N GLN A 47 -6.94 26.86 -55.04
CA GLN A 47 -7.26 27.53 -53.78
C GLN A 47 -8.70 27.27 -53.29
N LEU A 48 -9.69 27.52 -54.15
CA LEU A 48 -11.10 27.36 -53.82
C LEU A 48 -11.48 25.90 -53.54
N GLN A 49 -10.86 24.94 -54.25
CA GLN A 49 -11.12 23.51 -54.05
C GLN A 49 -10.57 23.02 -52.71
N PHE A 50 -9.37 23.47 -52.33
CA PHE A 50 -8.78 23.16 -51.03
C PHE A 50 -9.59 23.80 -49.89
N GLN A 51 -9.99 25.06 -50.00
CA GLN A 51 -10.83 25.71 -48.98
C GLN A 51 -12.15 24.96 -48.76
N ASN A 52 -12.87 24.63 -49.83
CA ASN A 52 -14.12 23.88 -49.72
C ASN A 52 -13.91 22.48 -49.12
N SER A 53 -12.82 21.82 -49.48
CA SER A 53 -12.46 20.50 -48.95
C SER A 53 -12.16 20.57 -47.44
N ALA A 54 -11.36 21.55 -47.01
CA ALA A 54 -11.03 21.77 -45.60
C ALA A 54 -12.26 22.06 -44.74
N ILE A 55 -13.14 22.96 -45.20
CA ILE A 55 -14.38 23.30 -44.50
C ILE A 55 -15.30 22.09 -44.39
N SER A 56 -15.46 21.33 -45.48
CA SER A 56 -16.31 20.14 -45.49
C SER A 56 -15.81 19.08 -44.50
N LEU A 57 -14.50 18.80 -44.51
CA LEU A 57 -13.88 17.87 -43.56
C LEU A 57 -14.02 18.34 -42.10
N TRP A 58 -13.84 19.64 -41.84
CA TRP A 58 -14.02 20.20 -40.51
C TRP A 58 -15.46 20.06 -40.00
N ASN A 59 -16.44 20.36 -40.86
CA ASN A 59 -17.86 20.23 -40.52
C ASN A 59 -18.26 18.77 -40.26
N VAL A 60 -17.73 17.82 -41.04
CA VAL A 60 -17.91 16.38 -40.78
C VAL A 60 -17.35 16.01 -39.41
N ALA A 61 -16.13 16.46 -39.08
CA ALA A 61 -15.53 16.20 -37.77
C ALA A 61 -16.37 16.79 -36.61
N VAL A 62 -16.95 17.98 -36.79
CA VAL A 62 -17.82 18.61 -35.79
C VAL A 62 -19.13 17.85 -35.63
N ALA A 63 -19.79 17.49 -36.74
CA ALA A 63 -21.05 16.75 -36.72
C ALA A 63 -20.90 15.36 -36.07
N MET A 64 -19.82 14.65 -36.41
CA MET A 64 -19.52 13.33 -35.85
C MET A 64 -19.17 13.39 -34.35
N ASN A 65 -18.50 14.47 -33.91
CA ASN A 65 -18.22 14.69 -32.50
C ASN A 65 -19.49 15.00 -31.68
N ALA A 66 -20.45 15.73 -32.26
CA ALA A 66 -21.73 16.02 -31.61
C ALA A 66 -22.64 14.77 -31.49
N GLY A 67 -22.49 13.80 -32.39
CA GLY A 67 -23.24 12.54 -32.38
C GLY A 67 -22.75 11.50 -31.36
N GLY A 68 -21.59 11.70 -30.71
CA GLY A 68 -21.11 10.88 -29.59
C GLY A 68 -20.68 9.43 -29.91
N THR A 69 -20.78 8.99 -31.18
CA THR A 69 -20.59 7.58 -31.60
C THR A 69 -19.26 7.30 -32.30
N THR A 70 -18.35 8.28 -32.41
CA THR A 70 -17.14 8.19 -33.25
C THR A 70 -15.86 8.05 -32.42
N SER A 71 -14.93 7.23 -32.90
CA SER A 71 -13.59 7.06 -32.32
C SER A 71 -12.81 8.39 -32.24
N GLN A 72 -12.10 8.62 -31.13
CA GLN A 72 -11.24 9.80 -30.95
C GLN A 72 -10.12 9.86 -32.01
N LEU A 73 -9.53 8.71 -32.35
CA LEU A 73 -8.50 8.60 -33.39
C LEU A 73 -9.04 9.04 -34.75
N PHE A 74 -10.26 8.65 -35.07
CA PHE A 74 -10.91 9.01 -36.31
C PHE A 74 -11.17 10.54 -36.39
N LEU A 75 -11.64 11.14 -35.30
CA LEU A 75 -11.82 12.60 -35.22
C LEU A 75 -10.48 13.35 -35.35
N ALA A 76 -9.40 12.82 -34.77
CA ALA A 76 -8.06 13.39 -34.88
C ALA A 76 -7.57 13.39 -36.34
N LYS A 77 -7.73 12.28 -37.07
CA LYS A 77 -7.40 12.19 -38.50
C LYS A 77 -8.17 13.21 -39.35
N LEU A 78 -9.49 13.34 -39.14
CA LEU A 78 -10.30 14.32 -39.88
C LEU A 78 -9.86 15.76 -39.62
N ARG A 79 -9.66 16.13 -38.35
CA ARG A 79 -9.20 17.47 -37.97
C ARG A 79 -7.81 17.77 -38.53
N HIS A 80 -6.94 16.77 -38.57
CA HIS A 80 -5.60 16.87 -39.18
C HIS A 80 -5.68 17.13 -40.69
N LEU A 81 -6.47 16.34 -41.42
CA LEU A 81 -6.67 16.56 -42.86
C LEU A 81 -7.24 17.96 -43.13
N ALA A 82 -8.29 18.33 -42.40
CA ALA A 82 -8.94 19.63 -42.56
C ALA A 82 -7.98 20.79 -42.30
N CYS A 83 -7.18 20.74 -41.22
CA CYS A 83 -6.27 21.84 -40.88
C CYS A 83 -5.10 21.95 -41.86
N ASN A 84 -4.49 20.84 -42.28
CA ASN A 84 -3.38 20.88 -43.24
C ASN A 84 -3.85 21.41 -44.61
N ILE A 85 -5.00 20.94 -45.10
CA ILE A 85 -5.57 21.44 -46.37
C ILE A 85 -5.92 22.93 -46.26
N ALA A 86 -6.44 23.38 -45.11
CA ALA A 86 -6.73 24.79 -44.87
C ALA A 86 -5.45 25.63 -44.96
N VAL A 87 -4.37 25.21 -44.27
CA VAL A 87 -3.08 25.90 -44.31
C VAL A 87 -2.51 25.95 -45.73
N ILE A 88 -2.52 24.82 -46.45
CA ILE A 88 -2.07 24.75 -47.86
C ILE A 88 -2.86 25.73 -48.73
N SER A 89 -4.18 25.83 -48.57
CA SER A 89 -5.02 26.76 -49.34
C SER A 89 -4.73 28.25 -49.10
N SER A 90 -3.91 28.56 -48.11
CA SER A 90 -3.56 29.92 -47.71
C SER A 90 -2.06 30.20 -47.72
N LEU A 91 -1.26 29.37 -48.39
CA LEU A 91 0.17 29.65 -48.56
C LEU A 91 0.38 31.03 -49.19
N GLY A 92 1.22 31.85 -48.57
CA GLY A 92 1.46 33.24 -48.97
C GLY A 92 0.37 34.24 -48.59
N ASN A 93 -0.72 33.83 -47.96
CA ASN A 93 -1.80 34.72 -47.53
C ASN A 93 -1.47 35.38 -46.18
N THR A 94 -1.47 36.70 -46.13
CA THR A 94 -1.21 37.48 -44.91
C THR A 94 -2.48 38.00 -44.24
N ASN A 95 -3.66 37.53 -44.66
CA ASN A 95 -4.93 37.94 -44.04
C ASN A 95 -5.03 37.39 -42.61
N TYR A 96 -5.10 38.32 -41.66
CA TYR A 96 -5.16 38.04 -40.24
C TYR A 96 -6.30 37.08 -39.85
N ASP A 97 -7.53 37.28 -40.35
CA ASP A 97 -8.69 36.48 -39.94
C ASP A 97 -8.55 35.02 -40.39
N ILE A 98 -8.01 34.82 -41.59
CA ILE A 98 -7.73 33.48 -42.15
C ILE A 98 -6.64 32.80 -41.33
N LEU A 99 -5.54 33.51 -41.03
CA LEU A 99 -4.45 32.98 -40.21
C LEU A 99 -4.92 32.64 -38.78
N LYS A 100 -5.74 33.50 -38.15
CA LYS A 100 -6.34 33.23 -36.83
C LYS A 100 -7.23 31.97 -36.86
N GLN A 101 -8.04 31.79 -37.90
CA GLN A 101 -8.85 30.60 -38.07
C GLN A 101 -7.98 29.34 -38.22
N HIS A 102 -6.91 29.40 -39.01
CA HIS A 102 -5.99 28.28 -39.22
C HIS A 102 -5.22 27.93 -37.94
N LEU A 103 -4.83 28.93 -37.15
CA LEU A 103 -4.24 28.72 -35.83
C LEU A 103 -5.17 27.94 -34.90
N CYS A 104 -6.45 28.33 -34.83
CA CYS A 104 -7.44 27.62 -34.03
C CYS A 104 -7.65 26.17 -34.51
N MET A 105 -7.74 25.98 -35.84
CA MET A 105 -7.89 24.65 -36.44
C MET A 105 -6.69 23.73 -36.14
N THR A 106 -5.47 24.23 -36.31
CA THR A 106 -4.22 23.47 -36.06
C THR A 106 -4.05 23.17 -34.57
N SER A 107 -4.29 24.14 -33.69
CA SER A 107 -4.28 23.95 -32.22
C SER A 107 -5.28 22.87 -31.78
N LYS A 108 -6.50 22.88 -32.32
CA LYS A 108 -7.53 21.87 -31.99
C LYS A 108 -7.24 20.49 -32.58
N ALA A 109 -6.66 20.43 -33.78
CA ALA A 109 -6.18 19.18 -34.36
C ALA A 109 -5.07 18.56 -33.51
N ALA A 110 -4.10 19.37 -33.06
CA ALA A 110 -3.04 18.94 -32.16
C ALA A 110 -3.57 18.41 -30.82
N SER A 111 -4.51 19.12 -30.19
CA SER A 111 -5.20 18.64 -28.98
C SER A 111 -5.85 17.28 -29.19
N SER A 112 -6.46 17.03 -30.35
CA SER A 112 -7.10 15.74 -30.63
C SER A 112 -6.08 14.60 -30.75
N TRP A 113 -4.89 14.87 -31.30
CA TRP A 113 -3.79 13.90 -31.34
C TRP A 113 -3.16 13.65 -29.97
N LEU A 114 -3.07 14.69 -29.14
CA LEU A 114 -2.63 14.56 -27.75
C LEU A 114 -3.59 13.71 -26.90
N ASP A 115 -4.90 13.84 -27.14
CA ASP A 115 -5.92 12.99 -26.50
C ASP A 115 -5.79 11.52 -26.96
N CYS A 116 -5.27 11.29 -28.17
CA CYS A 116 -4.94 9.96 -28.71
C CYS A 116 -3.50 9.50 -28.39
N GLU A 117 -2.79 10.20 -27.51
CA GLU A 117 -1.39 9.91 -27.12
C GLU A 117 -0.40 9.81 -28.29
N THR A 118 -0.70 10.44 -29.43
CA THR A 118 0.15 10.38 -30.63
C THR A 118 1.00 11.64 -30.77
N ALA A 119 2.16 11.66 -30.10
CA ALA A 119 3.02 12.85 -30.02
C ALA A 119 3.51 13.34 -31.40
N ALA A 120 3.90 12.44 -32.31
CA ALA A 120 4.44 12.82 -33.62
C ALA A 120 3.43 13.61 -34.48
N MET A 121 2.18 13.15 -34.53
CA MET A 121 1.12 13.82 -35.31
C MET A 121 0.69 15.15 -34.65
N ALA A 122 0.66 15.19 -33.32
CA ALA A 122 0.44 16.43 -32.59
C ALA A 122 1.56 17.45 -32.89
N ASP A 123 2.81 17.01 -32.92
CA ASP A 123 3.96 17.87 -33.18
C ASP A 123 3.89 18.54 -34.55
N GLN A 124 3.53 17.78 -35.60
CA GLN A 124 3.32 18.28 -36.95
C GLN A 124 2.29 19.42 -36.98
N CYS A 125 1.10 19.20 -36.39
CA CYS A 125 0.08 20.24 -36.31
C CYS A 125 0.56 21.48 -35.54
N LEU A 126 1.32 21.28 -34.46
CA LEU A 126 1.83 22.39 -33.66
C LEU A 126 2.99 23.14 -34.33
N ASN A 127 3.80 22.48 -35.17
CA ASN A 127 4.81 23.15 -35.98
C ASN A 127 4.16 24.13 -36.95
N LEU A 128 3.06 23.72 -37.60
CA LEU A 128 2.24 24.62 -38.42
C LEU A 128 1.65 25.76 -37.58
N ALA A 129 1.12 25.47 -36.40
CA ALA A 129 0.58 26.49 -35.50
C ALA A 129 1.63 27.54 -35.11
N VAL A 130 2.87 27.13 -34.81
CA VAL A 130 3.99 28.03 -34.51
C VAL A 130 4.35 28.89 -35.73
N GLN A 131 4.43 28.32 -36.93
CA GLN A 131 4.69 29.09 -38.15
C GLN A 131 3.60 30.14 -38.43
N ILE A 132 2.33 29.79 -38.16
CA ILE A 132 1.21 30.72 -38.28
C ILE A 132 1.33 31.84 -37.23
N LEU A 133 1.72 31.52 -35.99
CA LEU A 133 1.98 32.52 -34.95
C LEU A 133 3.11 33.46 -35.36
N ASP A 134 4.24 32.95 -35.85
CA ASP A 134 5.37 33.76 -36.33
C ASP A 134 4.92 34.71 -37.45
N THR A 135 4.10 34.23 -38.38
CA THR A 135 3.52 35.03 -39.47
C THR A 135 2.58 36.11 -38.93
N LEU A 136 1.70 35.76 -37.98
CA LEU A 136 0.79 36.69 -37.33
C LEU A 136 1.54 37.77 -36.54
N GLU A 137 2.64 37.43 -35.86
CA GLU A 137 3.49 38.41 -35.17
C GLU A 137 4.13 39.42 -36.13
N VAL A 138 4.55 38.98 -37.33
CA VAL A 138 5.09 39.88 -38.37
C VAL A 138 4.00 40.81 -38.91
N VAL A 139 2.82 40.27 -39.22
CA VAL A 139 1.69 41.04 -39.80
C VAL A 139 1.09 42.04 -38.80
N THR A 140 1.10 41.71 -37.50
CA THR A 140 0.50 42.54 -36.44
C THR A 140 1.46 43.55 -35.83
N ARG A 141 2.75 43.52 -36.19
CA ARG A 141 3.75 44.48 -35.70
C ARG A 141 3.43 45.88 -36.25
N PRO A 142 3.25 46.91 -35.42
CA PRO A 142 2.95 48.25 -35.90
C PRO A 142 4.12 48.77 -36.75
N SER A 143 3.82 49.16 -38.00
CA SER A 143 4.78 49.85 -38.85
C SER A 143 5.08 51.23 -38.25
N ALA A 144 6.36 51.60 -38.16
CA ALA A 144 6.81 52.88 -37.58
C ALA A 144 6.20 54.13 -38.26
N ALA A 145 5.45 53.96 -39.36
CA ALA A 145 4.82 55.02 -40.14
C ALA A 145 3.31 55.26 -39.85
N SER A 146 2.62 54.41 -39.08
CA SER A 146 1.17 54.56 -38.87
C SER A 146 0.82 55.14 -37.50
N ASN A 147 0.57 56.46 -37.46
CA ASN A 147 -0.09 57.16 -36.35
C ASN A 147 -1.59 56.81 -36.28
N GLN A 148 -1.94 55.54 -36.07
CA GLN A 148 -3.32 55.14 -35.81
C GLN A 148 -3.58 55.02 -34.31
N LYS A 149 -4.62 55.73 -33.84
CA LYS A 149 -5.13 55.64 -32.48
C LYS A 149 -5.63 54.21 -32.24
N PHE A 150 -5.09 53.56 -31.22
CA PHE A 150 -5.51 52.23 -30.77
C PHE A 150 -6.99 52.25 -30.34
N ASP A 151 -7.82 51.41 -30.96
CA ASP A 151 -9.24 51.26 -30.63
C ASP A 151 -9.40 50.25 -29.47
N GLN A 152 -10.54 50.22 -28.78
CA GLN A 152 -10.79 49.24 -27.69
C GLN A 152 -10.77 47.78 -28.24
N ARG A 153 -11.19 47.61 -29.50
CA ARG A 153 -11.11 46.33 -30.24
C ARG A 153 -9.67 45.82 -30.35
N ASP A 154 -8.72 46.69 -30.72
CA ASP A 154 -7.30 46.74 -30.29
C ASP A 154 -6.79 45.69 -29.28
N VAL A 155 -7.43 45.76 -28.12
CA VAL A 155 -6.96 45.21 -26.86
C VAL A 155 -7.55 43.82 -26.65
N ASP A 156 -8.84 43.66 -26.96
CA ASP A 156 -9.56 42.39 -26.83
C ASP A 156 -9.08 41.35 -27.86
N TRP A 157 -8.80 41.76 -29.11
CA TRP A 157 -8.34 40.81 -30.14
C TRP A 157 -6.91 40.31 -29.91
N LYS A 158 -6.04 41.12 -29.28
CA LYS A 158 -4.71 40.69 -28.81
C LYS A 158 -4.84 39.68 -27.67
N GLY A 159 -5.88 39.79 -26.86
CA GLY A 159 -6.20 38.83 -25.80
C GLY A 159 -6.50 37.43 -26.37
N ASP A 160 -7.37 37.35 -27.39
CA ASP A 160 -7.71 36.09 -28.06
C ASP A 160 -6.48 35.40 -28.67
N LEU A 161 -5.66 36.16 -29.41
CA LEU A 161 -4.46 35.61 -30.05
C LEU A 161 -3.46 35.10 -29.01
N LYS A 162 -3.22 35.87 -27.95
CA LYS A 162 -2.37 35.44 -26.84
C LYS A 162 -2.90 34.18 -26.17
N ARG A 163 -4.22 34.03 -26.03
CA ARG A 163 -4.84 32.83 -25.46
C ARG A 163 -4.61 31.59 -26.34
N GLU A 164 -4.74 31.74 -27.65
CA GLU A 164 -4.42 30.63 -28.57
C GLU A 164 -2.93 30.32 -28.61
N ALA A 165 -2.06 31.34 -28.61
CA ALA A 165 -0.61 31.15 -28.50
C ALA A 165 -0.22 30.39 -27.22
N PHE A 166 -0.83 30.76 -26.09
CA PHE A 166 -0.65 30.09 -24.82
C PHE A 166 -1.00 28.60 -24.89
N LYS A 167 -2.14 28.23 -25.50
CA LYS A 167 -2.51 26.82 -25.72
C LYS A 167 -1.52 26.09 -26.61
N VAL A 168 -1.07 26.72 -27.70
CA VAL A 168 -0.07 26.13 -28.60
C VAL A 168 1.24 25.84 -27.86
N TYR A 169 1.73 26.78 -27.05
CA TYR A 169 2.94 26.58 -26.25
C TYR A 169 2.76 25.49 -25.18
N LEU A 170 1.61 25.43 -24.52
CA LEU A 170 1.26 24.34 -23.61
C LEU A 170 1.29 22.98 -24.32
N TYR A 171 0.62 22.86 -25.46
CA TYR A 171 0.59 21.61 -26.22
C TYR A 171 1.97 21.21 -26.73
N LYS A 172 2.78 22.17 -27.18
CA LYS A 172 4.18 21.92 -27.57
C LYS A 172 4.99 21.38 -26.40
N SER A 173 4.88 21.98 -25.22
CA SER A 173 5.57 21.47 -24.04
C SER A 173 5.17 20.02 -23.71
N ARG A 174 3.88 19.68 -23.83
CA ARG A 174 3.39 18.32 -23.61
C ARG A 174 3.95 17.33 -24.64
N VAL A 175 3.98 17.70 -25.92
CA VAL A 175 4.60 16.87 -26.96
C VAL A 175 6.07 16.62 -26.67
N CYS A 176 6.84 17.65 -26.31
CA CYS A 176 8.25 17.50 -25.96
C CYS A 176 8.45 16.54 -24.77
N ILE A 177 7.59 16.60 -23.74
CA ILE A 177 7.63 15.64 -22.62
C ILE A 177 7.34 14.21 -23.10
N MET A 178 6.35 14.01 -23.97
CA MET A 178 6.05 12.69 -24.54
C MET A 178 7.20 12.12 -25.39
N GLN A 179 8.06 12.99 -25.93
CA GLN A 179 9.24 12.65 -26.73
C GLN A 179 10.56 12.67 -25.93
N ASP A 180 10.50 12.76 -24.59
CA ASP A 180 11.68 12.85 -23.69
C ASP A 180 12.61 14.07 -23.96
N GLN A 181 12.09 15.10 -24.61
CA GLN A 181 12.78 16.36 -24.89
C GLN A 181 12.54 17.38 -23.76
N HIS A 182 13.04 17.09 -22.56
CA HIS A 182 12.76 17.89 -21.36
C HIS A 182 13.25 19.35 -21.45
N GLY A 183 14.39 19.60 -22.12
CA GLY A 183 14.92 20.94 -22.31
C GLY A 183 14.01 21.82 -23.17
N ASP A 184 13.50 21.27 -24.27
CA ASP A 184 12.58 21.97 -25.16
C ASP A 184 11.21 22.20 -24.49
N ALA A 185 10.74 21.22 -23.70
CA ALA A 185 9.53 21.39 -22.90
C ALA A 185 9.64 22.59 -21.95
N ALA A 186 10.78 22.76 -21.26
CA ALA A 186 11.04 23.90 -20.38
C ALA A 186 11.04 25.24 -21.14
N ASN A 187 11.60 25.26 -22.36
CA ASN A 187 11.56 26.46 -23.21
C ASN A 187 10.13 26.85 -23.60
N TRP A 188 9.28 25.88 -23.96
CA TRP A 188 7.89 26.13 -24.30
C TRP A 188 7.05 26.58 -23.09
N VAL A 189 7.26 25.97 -21.92
CA VAL A 189 6.63 26.41 -20.66
C VAL A 189 7.05 27.85 -20.33
N LYS A 190 8.32 28.20 -20.52
CA LYS A 190 8.80 29.57 -20.32
C LYS A 190 8.07 30.57 -21.22
N ARG A 191 7.91 30.27 -22.52
CA ARG A 191 7.14 31.11 -23.45
C ARG A 191 5.67 31.24 -23.02
N ALA A 192 5.05 30.15 -22.56
CA ALA A 192 3.69 30.20 -22.03
C ALA A 192 3.60 31.07 -20.75
N LYS A 193 4.60 30.98 -19.87
CA LYS A 193 4.69 31.77 -18.64
C LYS A 193 4.82 33.28 -18.92
N GLU A 194 5.59 33.66 -19.94
CA GLU A 194 5.72 35.07 -20.37
C GLU A 194 4.36 35.69 -20.78
N LEU A 195 3.41 34.88 -21.28
CA LEU A 195 2.07 35.35 -21.62
C LEU A 195 1.15 35.56 -20.40
N LEU A 196 1.50 35.05 -19.22
CA LEU A 196 0.66 35.16 -18.02
C LEU A 196 0.54 36.59 -17.48
N GLU A 197 1.48 37.49 -17.82
CA GLU A 197 1.33 38.92 -17.51
C GLU A 197 0.03 39.49 -18.14
N PHE A 198 -0.36 38.97 -19.30
CA PHE A 198 -1.56 39.36 -20.03
C PHE A 198 -2.75 38.43 -19.79
N LEU A 199 -2.48 37.20 -19.34
CA LEU A 199 -3.46 36.14 -19.13
C LEU A 199 -3.36 35.57 -17.69
N PRO A 200 -3.58 36.39 -16.66
CA PRO A 200 -3.38 35.96 -15.26
C PRO A 200 -4.28 34.78 -14.86
N ASP A 201 -5.42 34.65 -15.52
CA ASP A 201 -6.42 33.60 -15.29
C ASP A 201 -5.96 32.21 -15.73
N GLU A 202 -4.96 32.13 -16.61
CA GLU A 202 -4.44 30.87 -17.16
C GLU A 202 -3.31 30.28 -16.31
N SER A 203 -2.88 30.99 -15.25
CA SER A 203 -1.79 30.55 -14.36
C SER A 203 -2.08 29.19 -13.72
N GLY A 204 -3.32 28.97 -13.26
CA GLY A 204 -3.75 27.68 -12.72
C GLY A 204 -3.69 26.54 -13.74
N LEU A 205 -4.00 26.82 -15.01
CA LEU A 205 -3.90 25.82 -16.08
C LEU A 205 -2.43 25.42 -16.32
N LEU A 206 -1.52 26.39 -16.42
CA LEU A 206 -0.09 26.11 -16.57
C LEU A 206 0.47 25.35 -15.37
N ALA A 207 0.04 25.72 -14.15
CA ALA A 207 0.43 25.03 -12.93
C ALA A 207 0.03 23.55 -12.94
N MET A 208 -1.19 23.22 -13.40
CA MET A 208 -1.66 21.84 -13.51
C MET A 208 -0.89 21.04 -14.58
N HIS A 209 -0.51 21.66 -15.70
CA HIS A 209 0.37 21.01 -16.68
C HIS A 209 1.74 20.68 -16.09
N CYS A 210 2.35 21.62 -15.36
CA CYS A 210 3.62 21.37 -14.68
C CYS A 210 3.48 20.26 -13.60
N PHE A 211 2.36 20.21 -12.88
CA PHE A 211 2.08 19.13 -11.94
C PHE A 211 2.04 17.76 -12.63
N ASN A 212 1.38 17.67 -13.79
CA ASN A 212 1.33 16.43 -14.57
C ASN A 212 2.71 16.02 -15.07
N PHE A 213 3.51 16.96 -15.60
CA PHE A 213 4.89 16.68 -16.00
C PHE A 213 5.74 16.18 -14.83
N GLY A 214 5.56 16.77 -13.64
CA GLY A 214 6.21 16.29 -12.42
C GLY A 214 5.77 14.88 -12.01
N THR A 215 4.50 14.55 -12.20
CA THR A 215 3.96 13.21 -11.92
C THR A 215 4.53 12.17 -12.90
N ASP A 216 4.58 12.49 -14.19
CA ASP A 216 5.15 11.62 -15.22
C ASP A 216 6.64 11.38 -14.99
N ALA A 217 7.39 12.45 -14.66
CA ALA A 217 8.81 12.35 -14.31
C ALA A 217 9.05 11.49 -13.07
N LEU A 218 8.16 11.55 -12.06
CA LEU A 218 8.26 10.68 -10.88
C LEU A 218 8.06 9.20 -11.24
N GLN A 219 7.07 8.90 -12.09
CA GLN A 219 6.81 7.53 -12.55
C GLN A 219 7.99 6.94 -13.33
N ARG A 220 8.75 7.79 -14.02
CA ARG A 220 9.98 7.43 -14.75
C ARG A 220 11.25 7.51 -13.90
N GLU A 221 11.13 7.73 -12.59
CA GLU A 221 12.26 7.90 -11.64
C GLU A 221 13.22 9.05 -12.01
N GLN A 222 12.76 10.02 -12.80
CA GLN A 222 13.51 11.22 -13.19
C GLN A 222 13.37 12.31 -12.11
N TYR A 223 13.96 12.07 -10.94
CA TYR A 223 13.68 12.87 -9.75
C TYR A 223 14.05 14.36 -9.86
N GLN A 224 15.16 14.70 -10.52
CA GLN A 224 15.54 16.11 -10.75
C GLN A 224 14.45 16.85 -11.54
N ALA A 225 14.04 16.31 -12.69
CA ALA A 225 13.00 16.89 -13.52
C ALA A 225 11.65 16.96 -12.78
N CYS A 226 11.31 15.91 -12.02
CA CYS A 226 10.13 15.89 -11.16
C CYS A 226 10.12 17.06 -10.18
N VAL A 227 11.22 17.25 -9.44
CA VAL A 227 11.36 18.35 -8.47
C VAL A 227 11.25 19.71 -9.14
N ASP A 228 11.89 19.91 -10.29
CA ASP A 228 11.84 21.18 -11.02
C ASP A 228 10.42 21.51 -11.47
N TRP A 229 9.70 20.54 -12.04
CA TRP A 229 8.31 20.72 -12.47
C TRP A 229 7.33 20.95 -11.33
N LEU A 230 7.46 20.22 -10.22
CA LEU A 230 6.57 20.39 -9.06
C LEU A 230 6.82 21.72 -8.35
N ARG A 231 8.06 22.22 -8.32
CA ARG A 231 8.36 23.57 -7.84
C ARG A 231 7.73 24.63 -8.73
N GLU A 232 7.91 24.52 -10.04
CA GLU A 232 7.32 25.45 -11.01
C GLU A 232 5.79 25.45 -10.90
N SER A 233 5.18 24.26 -10.76
CA SER A 233 3.74 24.10 -10.52
C SER A 233 3.28 24.82 -9.25
N TYR A 234 4.00 24.68 -8.14
CA TYR A 234 3.66 25.35 -6.89
C TYR A 234 3.76 26.87 -6.99
N GLU A 235 4.84 27.41 -7.56
CA GLU A 235 5.03 28.86 -7.72
C GLU A 235 3.95 29.48 -8.61
N LEU A 236 3.63 28.84 -9.74
CA LEU A 236 2.54 29.25 -10.61
C LEU A 236 1.19 29.16 -9.90
N GLY A 237 0.97 28.11 -9.11
CA GLY A 237 -0.24 27.88 -8.34
C GLY A 237 -0.49 28.90 -7.22
N LYS A 238 0.54 29.64 -6.78
CA LYS A 238 0.43 30.74 -5.79
C LYS A 238 0.28 32.12 -6.41
N SER A 239 0.27 32.22 -7.74
CA SER A 239 0.23 33.49 -8.46
C SER A 239 -1.14 34.18 -8.37
N ASN A 240 -1.38 35.18 -9.22
CA ASN A 240 -2.51 36.14 -9.16
C ASN A 240 -3.89 35.53 -8.82
N LYS A 241 -4.23 34.37 -9.38
CA LYS A 241 -5.39 33.57 -8.99
C LYS A 241 -4.89 32.25 -8.40
N PRO A 242 -4.73 32.16 -7.07
CA PRO A 242 -4.15 30.98 -6.46
C PRO A 242 -5.06 29.76 -6.62
N LEU A 243 -4.45 28.60 -6.81
CA LEU A 243 -5.13 27.32 -6.75
C LEU A 243 -5.68 27.08 -5.34
N GLU A 244 -6.66 26.18 -5.25
CA GLU A 244 -7.18 25.74 -3.95
C GLU A 244 -6.05 25.17 -3.08
N GLY A 245 -6.06 25.49 -1.78
CA GLY A 245 -5.03 25.03 -0.84
C GLY A 245 -4.88 23.51 -0.80
N SER A 246 -5.96 22.76 -1.04
CA SER A 246 -5.94 21.30 -1.16
C SER A 246 -5.08 20.81 -2.34
N ILE A 247 -5.13 21.51 -3.48
CA ILE A 247 -4.32 21.24 -4.67
C ILE A 247 -2.86 21.61 -4.42
N LEU A 248 -2.59 22.78 -3.84
CA LEU A 248 -1.24 23.20 -3.47
C LEU A 248 -0.58 22.22 -2.49
N ALA A 249 -1.33 21.77 -1.48
CA ALA A 249 -0.87 20.75 -0.56
C ALA A 249 -0.57 19.42 -1.25
N LYS A 250 -1.38 19.02 -2.26
CA LYS A 250 -1.13 17.82 -3.06
C LYS A 250 0.19 17.92 -3.85
N ILE A 251 0.45 19.06 -4.49
CA ILE A 251 1.70 19.33 -5.21
C ILE A 251 2.90 19.22 -4.24
N LEU A 252 2.82 19.89 -3.08
CA LEU A 252 3.88 19.89 -2.09
C LEU A 252 4.11 18.52 -1.43
N ARG A 253 3.06 17.73 -1.20
CA ARG A 253 3.19 16.34 -0.71
C ARG A 253 3.89 15.45 -1.73
N LEU A 254 3.56 15.60 -3.01
CA LEU A 254 4.25 14.88 -4.08
C LEU A 254 5.71 15.30 -4.19
N LEU A 255 6.00 16.60 -4.03
CA LEU A 255 7.36 17.14 -4.00
C LEU A 255 8.16 16.57 -2.80
N ALA A 256 7.55 16.49 -1.62
CA ALA A 256 8.17 15.88 -0.44
C ALA A 256 8.49 14.40 -0.68
N LYS A 257 7.57 13.66 -1.32
CA LYS A 257 7.78 12.27 -1.73
C LYS A 257 8.94 12.14 -2.73
N ALA A 258 8.99 12.99 -3.76
CA ALA A 258 10.05 12.98 -4.75
C ALA A 258 11.44 13.19 -4.14
N TYR A 259 11.58 14.10 -3.17
CA TYR A 259 12.85 14.27 -2.45
C TYR A 259 13.28 13.01 -1.69
N MET A 260 12.33 12.32 -1.06
CA MET A 260 12.63 11.10 -0.31
C MET A 260 12.97 9.91 -1.21
N GLU A 261 12.39 9.83 -2.41
CA GLU A 261 12.72 8.76 -3.35
C GLU A 261 14.03 9.04 -4.10
N TRP A 262 14.40 10.32 -4.28
CA TRP A 262 15.65 10.69 -4.94
C TRP A 262 16.88 10.38 -4.09
N ASP A 263 16.98 10.99 -2.91
CA ASP A 263 18.05 10.72 -1.93
C ASP A 263 17.60 11.23 -0.55
N PRO A 264 17.15 10.33 0.35
CA PRO A 264 16.77 10.69 1.71
C PRO A 264 17.87 11.43 2.49
N ASN A 265 19.15 11.07 2.30
CA ASN A 265 20.25 11.63 3.08
C ASN A 265 20.51 13.08 2.67
N GLN A 266 20.45 13.37 1.37
CA GLN A 266 20.68 14.71 0.84
C GLN A 266 19.46 15.62 0.99
N TYR A 267 18.25 15.09 0.79
CA TYR A 267 17.05 15.90 0.61
C TYR A 267 16.02 15.81 1.73
N ALA A 268 16.26 15.06 2.81
CA ALA A 268 15.34 14.97 3.95
C ALA A 268 14.85 16.33 4.46
N GLN A 269 15.75 17.31 4.64
CA GLN A 269 15.34 18.63 5.13
C GLN A 269 14.43 19.37 4.14
N LYS A 270 14.65 19.20 2.84
CA LYS A 270 13.75 19.76 1.81
C LYS A 270 12.40 19.05 1.82
N ALA A 271 12.38 17.73 2.02
CA ALA A 271 11.15 16.96 2.18
C ALA A 271 10.34 17.40 3.41
N ILE A 272 11.00 17.60 4.56
CA ILE A 272 10.38 18.11 5.80
C ILE A 272 9.78 19.50 5.57
N ASN A 273 10.51 20.39 4.88
CA ASN A 273 10.01 21.72 4.58
C ASN A 273 8.80 21.68 3.63
N ALA A 274 8.88 20.86 2.57
CA ALA A 274 7.79 20.71 1.60
C ALA A 274 6.51 20.15 2.24
N VAL A 275 6.61 19.09 3.06
CA VAL A 275 5.43 18.54 3.76
C VAL A 275 4.92 19.48 4.85
N GLY A 276 5.79 20.24 5.52
CA GLY A 276 5.41 21.26 6.47
C GLY A 276 4.60 22.38 5.82
N LEU A 277 5.06 22.87 4.67
CA LEU A 277 4.29 23.81 3.85
C LEU A 277 2.97 23.20 3.39
N ALA A 278 2.96 21.93 2.96
CA ALA A 278 1.73 21.28 2.51
C ALA A 278 0.65 21.24 3.59
N ASN A 279 1.05 20.95 4.83
CA ASN A 279 0.12 20.90 5.96
C ASN A 279 -0.32 22.29 6.42
N ALA A 280 0.48 23.34 6.15
CA ALA A 280 0.08 24.73 6.35
C ALA A 280 -0.94 25.21 5.29
N GLU A 281 -0.78 24.79 4.03
CA GLU A 281 -1.73 25.10 2.95
C GLU A 281 -3.07 24.37 3.14
N HIS A 282 -3.02 23.09 3.52
CA HIS A 282 -4.21 22.29 3.81
C HIS A 282 -3.86 21.11 4.73
N SER A 283 -4.14 21.25 6.02
CA SER A 283 -3.92 20.19 7.01
C SER A 283 -4.78 18.95 6.70
N HIS A 284 -4.15 17.77 6.70
CA HIS A 284 -4.83 16.50 6.50
C HIS A 284 -4.05 15.37 7.22
N PRO A 285 -4.72 14.38 7.83
CA PRO A 285 -4.04 13.32 8.58
C PRO A 285 -2.97 12.58 7.77
N SER A 286 -3.24 12.23 6.51
CA SER A 286 -2.26 11.56 5.64
C SER A 286 -1.01 12.42 5.37
N GLY A 287 -1.15 13.74 5.34
CA GLY A 287 -0.02 14.67 5.19
C GLY A 287 0.84 14.75 6.46
N LEU A 288 0.20 14.71 7.63
CA LEU A 288 0.88 14.63 8.92
C LEU A 288 1.57 13.27 9.12
N HIS A 289 0.92 12.17 8.73
CA HIS A 289 1.54 10.84 8.67
C HIS A 289 2.79 10.83 7.76
N LEU A 290 2.71 11.45 6.58
CA LEU A 290 3.86 11.59 5.68
C LEU A 290 5.01 12.37 6.35
N LYS A 291 4.70 13.42 7.12
CA LYS A 291 5.69 14.16 7.91
C LYS A 291 6.39 13.26 8.94
N VAL A 292 5.64 12.42 9.68
CA VAL A 292 6.22 11.43 10.60
C VAL A 292 7.15 10.46 9.85
N LYS A 293 6.71 9.94 8.71
CA LYS A 293 7.51 9.03 7.88
C LYS A 293 8.83 9.66 7.42
N ILE A 294 8.79 10.89 6.93
CA ILE A 294 9.99 11.63 6.50
C ILE A 294 10.95 11.83 7.67
N ILE A 295 10.44 12.25 8.84
CA ILE A 295 11.25 12.47 10.04
C ILE A 295 11.97 11.17 10.47
N LEU A 296 11.27 10.04 10.47
CA LEU A 296 11.83 8.73 10.83
C LEU A 296 12.92 8.23 9.87
N GLN A 297 12.87 8.65 8.61
CA GLN A 297 13.88 8.32 7.59
C GLN A 297 15.04 9.32 7.58
N SER A 298 14.93 10.42 8.32
CA SER A 298 15.96 11.45 8.44
C SER A 298 16.75 11.32 9.75
N VAL A 299 17.88 12.03 9.88
CA VAL A 299 18.66 12.11 11.13
C VAL A 299 18.04 13.09 12.15
N ALA A 300 16.72 13.25 12.14
CA ALA A 300 16.02 14.18 13.02
C ALA A 300 15.94 13.67 14.47
N SER A 301 15.86 14.61 15.42
CA SER A 301 15.77 14.29 16.84
C SER A 301 14.38 13.75 17.23
N ASP A 302 14.34 12.94 18.29
CA ASP A 302 13.09 12.40 18.84
C ASP A 302 12.11 13.48 19.30
N ALA A 303 12.60 14.68 19.66
CA ALA A 303 11.75 15.82 19.98
C ALA A 303 10.95 16.32 18.77
N LYS A 304 11.57 16.38 17.58
CA LYS A 304 10.87 16.76 16.34
C LYS A 304 9.86 15.68 15.93
N LEU A 305 10.21 14.41 16.14
CA LEU A 305 9.32 13.28 15.91
C LEU A 305 8.10 13.35 16.82
N GLN A 306 8.29 13.57 18.13
CA GLN A 306 7.19 13.70 19.08
C GLN A 306 6.27 14.86 18.71
N ALA A 307 6.80 16.03 18.36
CA ALA A 307 5.98 17.17 17.95
C ALA A 307 5.12 16.88 16.70
N ALA A 308 5.66 16.15 15.71
CA ALA A 308 4.89 15.76 14.53
C ALA A 308 3.81 14.71 14.84
N ILE A 309 4.08 13.84 15.80
CA ILE A 309 3.13 12.84 16.30
C ILE A 309 1.99 13.52 17.06
N ASP A 310 2.29 14.46 17.96
CA ASP A 310 1.30 15.20 18.74
C ASP A 310 0.36 16.01 17.81
N GLU A 311 0.93 16.60 16.75
CA GLU A 311 0.17 17.30 15.70
C GLU A 311 -0.80 16.34 14.97
N LEU A 312 -0.35 15.12 14.63
CA LEU A 312 -1.18 14.10 14.00
C LEU A 312 -2.29 13.60 14.95
N TRP A 313 -1.95 13.31 16.20
CA TRP A 313 -2.88 12.83 17.23
C TRP A 313 -3.93 13.85 17.62
N SER A 314 -3.67 15.14 17.42
CA SER A 314 -4.63 16.20 17.68
C SER A 314 -5.59 16.45 16.50
N HIS A 315 -5.31 15.90 15.31
CA HIS A 315 -6.11 16.18 14.13
C HIS A 315 -7.54 15.60 14.23
N PRO A 316 -8.61 16.36 13.95
CA PRO A 316 -9.99 15.91 14.13
C PRO A 316 -10.35 14.73 13.23
N GLU A 317 -9.88 14.74 11.97
CA GLU A 317 -10.16 13.69 10.98
C GLU A 317 -9.26 12.44 11.08
N LEU A 318 -8.43 12.32 12.12
CA LEU A 318 -7.60 11.13 12.30
C LEU A 318 -8.47 9.87 12.46
N THR A 319 -8.24 8.89 11.59
CA THR A 319 -8.87 7.57 11.65
C THR A 319 -8.03 6.59 12.47
N LEU A 320 -8.67 5.56 13.01
CA LEU A 320 -7.99 4.52 13.78
C LEU A 320 -6.99 3.73 12.90
N ASP A 321 -7.33 3.47 11.65
CA ASP A 321 -6.45 2.74 10.71
C ASP A 321 -5.15 3.52 10.49
N LEU A 322 -5.23 4.82 10.18
CA LEU A 322 -4.04 5.64 9.97
C LEU A 322 -3.22 5.80 11.26
N ALA A 323 -3.88 5.87 12.42
CA ALA A 323 -3.19 5.90 13.71
C ALA A 323 -2.41 4.60 13.94
N THR A 324 -3.03 3.45 13.65
CA THR A 324 -2.43 2.12 13.75
C THR A 324 -1.25 1.96 12.79
N ASP A 325 -1.40 2.39 11.54
CA ASP A 325 -0.31 2.40 10.55
C ASP A 325 0.89 3.24 10.99
N THR A 326 0.61 4.40 11.60
CA THR A 326 1.67 5.27 12.13
C THR A 326 2.40 4.60 13.32
N VAL A 327 1.68 3.93 14.22
CA VAL A 327 2.29 3.19 15.33
C VAL A 327 3.15 2.02 14.82
N HIS A 328 2.67 1.27 13.83
CA HIS A 328 3.47 0.23 13.17
C HIS A 328 4.73 0.80 12.51
N LEU A 329 4.63 1.97 11.89
CA LEU A 329 5.77 2.67 11.31
C LEU A 329 6.82 3.05 12.38
N LEU A 330 6.38 3.56 13.53
CA LEU A 330 7.28 3.84 14.67
C LEU A 330 8.00 2.57 15.16
N THR A 331 7.26 1.47 15.24
CA THR A 331 7.79 0.16 15.65
C THR A 331 8.84 -0.36 14.66
N LYS A 332 8.59 -0.23 13.36
CA LYS A 332 9.53 -0.60 12.29
C LYS A 332 10.86 0.16 12.38
N HIS A 333 10.82 1.41 12.85
CA HIS A 333 12.01 2.25 13.07
C HIS A 333 12.58 2.15 14.49
N ASN A 334 12.22 1.11 15.25
CA ASN A 334 12.69 0.86 16.62
C ASN A 334 12.43 2.01 17.62
N LYS A 335 11.35 2.78 17.40
CA LYS A 335 10.91 3.87 18.30
C LYS A 335 9.88 3.37 19.31
N LEU A 336 10.18 2.24 19.96
CA LEU A 336 9.24 1.51 20.84
C LEU A 336 8.69 2.37 21.99
N ASN A 337 9.54 3.16 22.65
CA ASN A 337 9.11 4.04 23.75
C ASN A 337 8.06 5.08 23.31
N ILE A 338 8.20 5.62 22.09
CA ILE A 338 7.25 6.60 21.53
C ILE A 338 5.98 5.88 21.07
N ALA A 339 6.12 4.69 20.47
CA ALA A 339 4.99 3.87 20.04
C ALA A 339 4.08 3.47 21.21
N VAL A 340 4.66 3.01 22.33
CA VAL A 340 3.90 2.65 23.54
C VAL A 340 3.14 3.85 24.10
N LYS A 341 3.81 5.00 24.26
CA LYS A 341 3.16 6.24 24.72
C LYS A 341 2.01 6.68 23.81
N SER A 342 2.23 6.61 22.50
CA SER A 342 1.22 6.93 21.49
C SER A 342 0.00 6.02 21.59
N CYS A 343 0.21 4.70 21.74
CA CYS A 343 -0.89 3.77 21.96
C CYS A 343 -1.71 4.07 23.22
N ALA A 344 -1.07 4.49 24.32
CA ALA A 344 -1.79 4.86 25.53
C ALA A 344 -2.72 6.07 25.32
N GLU A 345 -2.28 7.07 24.55
CA GLU A 345 -3.09 8.24 24.19
C GLU A 345 -4.21 7.89 23.22
N LEU A 346 -3.89 7.15 22.15
CA LEU A 346 -4.86 6.71 21.16
C LEU A 346 -5.96 5.83 21.77
N ASN A 347 -5.61 4.99 22.75
CA ASN A 347 -6.59 4.17 23.47
C ASN A 347 -7.64 5.03 24.20
N LYS A 348 -7.26 6.21 24.70
CA LYS A 348 -8.22 7.14 25.32
C LYS A 348 -9.11 7.79 24.27
N ARG A 349 -8.52 8.21 23.14
CA ARG A 349 -9.25 8.86 22.04
C ARG A 349 -10.27 7.93 21.37
N PHE A 350 -9.89 6.69 21.11
CA PHE A 350 -10.70 5.72 20.38
C PHE A 350 -11.44 4.71 21.29
N GLN A 351 -11.57 5.00 22.59
CA GLN A 351 -12.19 4.07 23.55
C GLN A 351 -13.62 3.64 23.18
N SER A 352 -14.36 4.49 22.47
CA SER A 352 -15.74 4.24 22.03
C SER A 352 -15.85 3.67 20.61
N SER A 353 -14.72 3.42 19.94
CA SER A 353 -14.69 2.82 18.61
C SER A 353 -14.99 1.32 18.67
N SER A 354 -15.62 0.78 17.61
CA SER A 354 -15.80 -0.66 17.41
C SER A 354 -14.50 -1.45 17.49
N ASP A 355 -13.39 -0.83 17.08
CA ASP A 355 -12.08 -1.45 16.93
C ASP A 355 -11.11 -1.09 18.06
N ALA A 356 -11.62 -0.54 19.16
CA ALA A 356 -10.82 -0.21 20.34
C ALA A 356 -10.05 -1.42 20.91
N CYS A 357 -10.60 -2.63 20.76
CA CYS A 357 -9.96 -3.90 21.13
C CYS A 357 -8.63 -4.13 20.41
N LYS A 358 -8.58 -3.87 19.09
CA LYS A 358 -7.37 -4.06 18.27
C LYS A 358 -6.25 -3.15 18.74
N LEU A 359 -6.57 -1.89 19.03
CA LEU A 359 -5.62 -0.93 19.57
C LEU A 359 -5.14 -1.31 20.99
N LYS A 360 -6.01 -1.94 21.79
CA LYS A 360 -5.63 -2.46 23.10
C LYS A 360 -4.64 -3.63 22.99
N VAL A 361 -4.90 -4.58 22.08
CA VAL A 361 -3.99 -5.71 21.80
C VAL A 361 -2.63 -5.17 21.34
N LEU A 362 -2.63 -4.24 20.38
CA LEU A 362 -1.39 -3.61 19.88
C LEU A 362 -0.61 -2.92 21.01
N HIS A 363 -1.29 -2.23 21.92
CA HIS A 363 -0.62 -1.60 23.06
C HIS A 363 0.08 -2.63 23.96
N ILE A 364 -0.59 -3.74 24.28
CA ILE A 364 -0.02 -4.81 25.10
C ILE A 364 1.18 -5.45 24.38
N GLU A 365 1.05 -5.73 23.08
CA GLU A 365 2.13 -6.28 22.25
C GLU A 365 3.37 -5.38 22.26
N LEU A 366 3.19 -4.06 22.12
CA LEU A 366 4.29 -3.11 22.15
C LEU A 366 4.96 -3.01 23.52
N MET A 367 4.19 -3.06 24.61
CA MET A 367 4.75 -3.08 25.96
C MET A 367 5.59 -4.33 26.20
N VAL A 368 5.11 -5.49 25.75
CA VAL A 368 5.84 -6.75 25.81
C VAL A 368 7.15 -6.66 25.01
N LYS A 369 7.10 -6.17 23.76
CA LYS A 369 8.29 -5.94 22.92
C LYS A 369 9.27 -4.96 23.55
N ASN A 370 8.78 -3.93 24.23
CA ASN A 370 9.58 -2.92 24.92
C ASN A 370 10.05 -3.37 26.33
N LYS A 371 9.85 -4.65 26.70
CA LYS A 371 10.19 -5.24 28.01
C LYS A 371 9.50 -4.58 29.22
N GLN A 372 8.40 -3.88 29.01
CA GLN A 372 7.56 -3.28 30.06
C GLN A 372 6.51 -4.29 30.54
N LEU A 373 7.00 -5.44 31.04
CA LEU A 373 6.14 -6.59 31.37
C LEU A 373 5.21 -6.29 32.54
N THR A 374 5.66 -5.51 33.52
CA THR A 374 4.85 -5.16 34.71
C THR A 374 3.60 -4.37 34.33
N GLU A 375 3.74 -3.38 33.47
CA GLU A 375 2.66 -2.52 33.03
C GLU A 375 1.74 -3.25 32.05
N ALA A 376 2.29 -4.10 31.18
CA ALA A 376 1.50 -4.98 30.31
C ALA A 376 0.57 -5.89 31.14
N ARG A 377 1.09 -6.48 32.22
CA ARG A 377 0.32 -7.33 33.14
C ARG A 377 -0.80 -6.56 33.83
N GLN A 378 -0.55 -5.34 34.30
CA GLN A 378 -1.59 -4.50 34.90
C GLN A 378 -2.75 -4.21 33.94
N ILE A 379 -2.45 -3.95 32.66
CA ILE A 379 -3.49 -3.74 31.64
C ILE A 379 -4.29 -5.04 31.42
N LEU A 380 -3.63 -6.19 31.36
CA LEU A 380 -4.30 -7.48 31.21
C LEU A 380 -5.25 -7.79 32.38
N GLU A 381 -4.80 -7.54 33.62
CA GLU A 381 -5.63 -7.67 34.82
C GLU A 381 -6.88 -6.78 34.76
N GLN A 382 -6.72 -5.53 34.33
CA GLN A 382 -7.84 -4.60 34.16
C GLN A 382 -8.84 -5.07 33.10
N CYS A 383 -8.35 -5.65 32.00
CA CYS A 383 -9.18 -6.24 30.96
C CYS A 383 -9.99 -7.44 31.48
N ILE A 384 -9.35 -8.39 32.18
CA ILE A 384 -10.02 -9.58 32.71
C ILE A 384 -11.02 -9.24 33.82
N ALA A 385 -10.70 -8.25 34.65
CA ALA A 385 -11.58 -7.79 35.74
C ALA A 385 -12.86 -7.08 35.22
N GLY A 386 -13.00 -6.87 33.91
CA GLY A 386 -14.12 -6.11 33.32
C GLY A 386 -14.08 -4.62 33.64
N SER A 387 -12.99 -4.12 34.23
CA SER A 387 -12.77 -2.70 34.51
C SER A 387 -12.40 -1.90 33.25
N SER A 388 -12.00 -2.60 32.19
CA SER A 388 -11.79 -2.03 30.87
C SER A 388 -13.13 -1.81 30.15
N ALA A 389 -13.34 -0.61 29.59
CA ALA A 389 -14.51 -0.31 28.76
C ALA A 389 -14.51 -1.01 27.38
N VAL A 390 -13.53 -1.88 27.12
CA VAL A 390 -13.27 -2.52 25.83
C VAL A 390 -13.65 -3.99 25.88
N ASN A 391 -14.54 -4.40 24.99
CA ASN A 391 -14.86 -5.80 24.73
C ASN A 391 -14.01 -6.31 23.57
N PHE A 392 -13.35 -7.46 23.72
CA PHE A 392 -12.57 -8.06 22.65
C PHE A 392 -13.46 -8.92 21.76
N ASP A 393 -13.26 -8.79 20.44
CA ASP A 393 -13.83 -9.70 19.46
C ASP A 393 -12.99 -10.99 19.35
N PRO A 394 -13.53 -12.08 18.76
CA PRO A 394 -12.82 -13.36 18.65
C PRO A 394 -11.45 -13.28 17.95
N SER A 395 -11.30 -12.39 16.97
CA SER A 395 -10.02 -12.26 16.25
C SER A 395 -8.96 -11.58 17.12
N SER A 396 -9.34 -10.56 17.87
CA SER A 396 -8.47 -9.90 18.85
C SER A 396 -8.10 -10.82 20.01
N LEU A 397 -9.04 -11.64 20.49
CA LEU A 397 -8.80 -12.64 21.54
C LEU A 397 -7.77 -13.68 21.09
N ARG A 398 -7.93 -14.24 19.89
CA ARG A 398 -6.95 -15.17 19.30
C ARG A 398 -5.54 -14.56 19.23
N ASN A 399 -5.42 -13.32 18.76
CA ASN A 399 -4.13 -12.63 18.70
C ASN A 399 -3.53 -12.43 20.10
N LEU A 400 -4.38 -12.07 21.06
CA LEU A 400 -3.97 -11.91 22.45
C LEU A 400 -3.51 -13.24 23.06
N HIS A 401 -4.24 -14.35 22.85
CA HIS A 401 -3.86 -15.68 23.30
C HIS A 401 -2.50 -16.11 22.73
N SER A 402 -2.27 -15.89 21.43
CA SER A 402 -0.97 -16.15 20.80
C SER A 402 0.15 -15.39 21.52
N LEU A 403 -0.01 -14.07 21.71
CA LEU A 403 0.98 -13.24 22.39
C LEU A 403 1.26 -13.73 23.82
N LEU A 404 0.22 -14.08 24.58
CA LEU A 404 0.36 -14.57 25.96
C LEU A 404 1.08 -15.92 26.00
N TRP A 405 0.80 -16.82 25.05
CA TRP A 405 1.42 -18.13 24.97
C TRP A 405 2.88 -18.05 24.54
N ASP A 406 3.22 -17.14 23.62
CA ASP A 406 4.61 -16.87 23.24
C ASP A 406 5.43 -16.40 24.45
N GLN A 407 4.88 -15.48 25.26
CA GLN A 407 5.52 -15.04 26.49
C GLN A 407 5.64 -16.15 27.54
N ALA A 408 4.62 -17.01 27.63
CA ALA A 408 4.66 -18.15 28.53
C ALA A 408 5.71 -19.19 28.10
N ALA A 409 5.85 -19.44 26.79
CA ALA A 409 6.84 -20.35 26.22
C ALA A 409 8.27 -19.84 26.48
N ILE A 410 8.55 -18.56 26.21
CA ILE A 410 9.86 -17.94 26.50
C ILE A 410 10.23 -18.10 27.98
N ALA A 411 9.29 -17.86 28.89
CA ALA A 411 9.52 -18.03 30.32
C ALA A 411 9.74 -19.51 30.70
N TYR A 412 8.97 -20.42 30.11
CA TYR A 412 9.09 -21.86 30.35
C TYR A 412 10.43 -22.42 29.89
N GLU A 413 10.89 -22.05 28.69
CA GLU A 413 12.20 -22.42 28.14
C GLU A 413 13.36 -21.88 28.99
N SER A 414 13.14 -20.73 29.65
CA SER A 414 14.10 -20.15 30.61
C SER A 414 14.05 -20.79 32.00
N ASN A 415 13.26 -21.86 32.20
CA ASN A 415 12.96 -22.50 33.49
C ASN A 415 12.30 -21.56 34.53
N ASP A 416 11.77 -20.40 34.12
CA ASP A 416 10.95 -19.55 34.98
C ASP A 416 9.49 -19.97 34.89
N PHE A 417 9.21 -21.12 35.53
CA PHE A 417 7.87 -21.70 35.58
C PHE A 417 6.87 -20.80 36.32
N SER A 418 7.35 -19.90 37.19
CA SER A 418 6.51 -18.95 37.91
C SER A 418 5.96 -17.87 36.98
N SER A 419 6.82 -17.27 36.16
CA SER A 419 6.40 -16.30 35.13
C SER A 419 5.61 -16.95 34.01
N ALA A 420 5.99 -18.16 33.56
CA ALA A 420 5.24 -18.89 32.55
C ALA A 420 3.78 -19.13 33.00
N LEU A 421 3.60 -19.54 34.26
CA LEU A 421 2.29 -19.75 34.85
C LEU A 421 1.47 -18.46 34.93
N VAL A 422 2.09 -17.31 35.22
CA VAL A 422 1.40 -16.00 35.22
C VAL A 422 0.82 -15.70 33.84
N TRP A 423 1.60 -15.88 32.76
CA TRP A 423 1.12 -15.66 31.39
C TRP A 423 0.01 -16.63 30.98
N TYR A 424 0.13 -17.92 31.31
CA TYR A 424 -0.95 -18.87 31.10
C TYR A 424 -2.21 -18.54 31.91
N ASN A 425 -2.08 -18.00 33.12
CA ASN A 425 -3.23 -17.58 33.92
C ASN A 425 -3.95 -16.38 33.32
N PHE A 426 -3.26 -15.44 32.67
CA PHE A 426 -3.93 -14.39 31.90
C PHE A 426 -4.79 -14.97 30.79
N SER A 427 -4.21 -15.87 29.99
CA SER A 427 -4.95 -16.56 28.94
C SER A 427 -6.18 -17.29 29.51
N TYR A 428 -6.03 -17.98 30.65
CA TYR A 428 -7.14 -18.67 31.31
C TYR A 428 -8.23 -17.70 31.80
N GLY A 429 -7.84 -16.52 32.29
CA GLY A 429 -8.76 -15.46 32.65
C GLY A 429 -9.60 -14.96 31.47
N PHE A 430 -9.00 -14.83 30.28
CA PHE A 430 -9.75 -14.48 29.07
C PHE A 430 -10.72 -15.58 28.64
N PHE A 431 -10.28 -16.85 28.63
CA PHE A 431 -11.18 -18.00 28.33
C PHE A 431 -12.40 -18.03 29.25
N THR A 432 -12.20 -17.79 30.55
CA THR A 432 -13.28 -17.80 31.54
C THR A 432 -14.18 -16.56 31.44
N HIS A 433 -13.61 -15.38 31.24
CA HIS A 433 -14.35 -14.13 31.12
C HIS A 433 -15.23 -14.08 29.85
N TYR A 434 -14.66 -14.45 28.70
CA TYR A 434 -15.35 -14.40 27.41
C TYR A 434 -16.12 -15.67 27.07
N MET A 435 -16.11 -16.68 27.97
CA MET A 435 -16.76 -17.98 27.77
C MET A 435 -16.39 -18.64 26.43
N GLU A 436 -15.11 -18.60 26.09
CA GLU A 436 -14.61 -19.22 24.87
C GLU A 436 -14.71 -20.75 24.96
N MET A 437 -15.52 -21.35 24.08
CA MET A 437 -15.86 -22.78 24.10
C MET A 437 -14.95 -23.62 23.18
N GLU A 438 -13.74 -23.17 22.87
CA GLU A 438 -12.76 -24.00 22.16
C GLU A 438 -12.13 -25.01 23.12
N SER A 439 -12.73 -26.20 23.22
CA SER A 439 -12.29 -27.25 24.14
C SER A 439 -10.82 -27.65 23.94
N ALA A 440 -10.34 -27.69 22.70
CA ALA A 440 -8.96 -28.09 22.41
C ALA A 440 -7.92 -27.09 22.95
N ASN A 441 -8.12 -25.79 22.71
CA ASN A 441 -7.20 -24.74 23.18
C ASN A 441 -7.22 -24.60 24.70
N LEU A 442 -8.39 -24.74 25.33
CA LEU A 442 -8.51 -24.75 26.78
C LEU A 442 -7.83 -25.99 27.40
N ALA A 443 -7.97 -27.17 26.79
CA ALA A 443 -7.26 -28.38 27.21
C ALA A 443 -5.73 -28.19 27.13
N ARG A 444 -5.24 -27.66 26.00
CA ARG A 444 -3.81 -27.36 25.80
C ARG A 444 -3.27 -26.38 26.84
N LEU A 445 -4.01 -25.31 27.12
CA LEU A 445 -3.68 -24.36 28.17
C LEU A 445 -3.58 -25.03 29.54
N GLN A 446 -4.54 -25.89 29.88
CA GLN A 446 -4.54 -26.62 31.14
C GLN A 446 -3.38 -27.61 31.26
N ARG A 447 -3.00 -28.30 30.18
CA ARG A 447 -1.76 -29.12 30.12
C ARG A 447 -0.52 -28.28 30.43
N ASN A 448 -0.40 -27.11 29.81
CA ASN A 448 0.73 -26.21 30.02
C ASN A 448 0.80 -25.69 31.46
N ARG A 449 -0.34 -25.31 32.04
CA ARG A 449 -0.45 -24.91 33.46
C ARG A 449 -0.08 -26.06 34.40
N ALA A 450 -0.57 -27.27 34.14
CA ALA A 450 -0.24 -28.46 34.91
C ALA A 450 1.28 -28.73 34.90
N SER A 451 1.93 -28.60 33.74
CA SER A 451 3.39 -28.74 33.64
C SER A 451 4.11 -27.69 34.50
N CYS A 452 3.67 -26.43 34.46
CA CYS A 452 4.23 -25.38 35.33
C CYS A 452 4.05 -25.72 36.83
N PHE A 453 2.85 -26.15 37.23
CA PHE A 453 2.57 -26.53 38.62
C PHE A 453 3.42 -27.72 39.08
N LEU A 454 3.64 -28.73 38.23
CA LEU A 454 4.51 -29.86 38.52
C LEU A 454 5.95 -29.42 38.79
N ASN A 455 6.51 -28.56 37.92
CA ASN A 455 7.87 -28.05 38.10
C ASN A 455 8.00 -27.14 39.32
N LEU A 456 6.93 -26.43 39.70
CA LEU A 456 6.84 -25.64 40.93
C LEU A 456 6.48 -26.47 42.18
N GLN A 457 6.37 -27.80 42.06
CA GLN A 457 5.97 -28.73 43.15
C GLN A 457 4.60 -28.43 43.77
N GLN A 458 3.70 -27.77 43.03
CA GLN A 458 2.32 -27.47 43.46
C GLN A 458 1.36 -28.59 43.01
N PHE A 459 1.56 -29.80 43.52
CA PHE A 459 0.92 -31.03 43.00
C PHE A 459 -0.62 -31.01 43.02
N LYS A 460 -1.24 -30.44 44.07
CA LYS A 460 -2.71 -30.32 44.13
C LYS A 460 -3.29 -29.50 42.98
N LYS A 461 -2.65 -28.38 42.64
CA LYS A 461 -3.07 -27.53 41.52
C LYS A 461 -2.75 -28.18 40.16
N ALA A 462 -1.64 -28.92 40.09
CA ALA A 462 -1.34 -29.71 38.90
C ALA A 462 -2.42 -30.77 38.64
N GLU A 463 -2.90 -31.44 39.69
CA GLU A 463 -4.00 -32.41 39.61
C GLU A 463 -5.31 -31.78 39.13
N GLU A 464 -5.67 -30.60 39.66
CA GLU A 464 -6.84 -29.83 39.22
C GLU A 464 -6.75 -29.44 37.74
N ALA A 465 -5.60 -28.90 37.31
CA ALA A 465 -5.37 -28.52 35.91
C ALA A 465 -5.43 -29.72 34.96
N VAL A 466 -4.83 -30.86 35.34
CA VAL A 466 -4.95 -32.10 34.55
C VAL A 466 -6.40 -32.57 34.46
N ARG A 467 -7.14 -32.55 35.58
CA ARG A 467 -8.56 -32.95 35.62
C ARG A 467 -9.40 -32.08 34.68
N ASP A 468 -9.15 -30.78 34.65
CA ASP A 468 -9.83 -29.88 33.72
C ASP A 468 -9.42 -30.14 32.27
N SER A 469 -8.14 -30.41 32.00
CA SER A 469 -7.70 -30.82 30.66
C SER A 469 -8.41 -32.08 30.18
N VAL A 470 -8.57 -33.10 31.04
CA VAL A 470 -9.28 -34.36 30.70
C VAL A 470 -10.74 -34.11 30.33
N LYS A 471 -11.42 -33.14 30.97
CA LYS A 471 -12.82 -32.81 30.63
C LYS A 471 -12.96 -32.32 29.19
N HIS A 472 -11.96 -31.62 28.68
CA HIS A 472 -12.00 -30.97 27.38
C HIS A 472 -11.34 -31.79 26.27
N ASP A 473 -10.34 -32.60 26.60
CA ASP A 473 -9.62 -33.47 25.66
C ASP A 473 -9.22 -34.81 26.34
N PRO A 474 -10.17 -35.75 26.46
CA PRO A 474 -10.01 -36.98 27.24
C PRO A 474 -9.18 -38.07 26.55
N ARG A 475 -8.76 -37.89 25.29
CA ARG A 475 -8.00 -38.89 24.51
C ARG A 475 -6.56 -38.47 24.23
N ASN A 476 -6.15 -37.30 24.70
CA ASN A 476 -4.84 -36.76 24.41
C ASN A 476 -3.75 -37.49 25.22
N PRO A 477 -2.73 -38.06 24.56
CA PRO A 477 -1.66 -38.77 25.26
C PRO A 477 -0.89 -37.87 26.22
N TYR A 478 -0.68 -36.59 25.89
CA TYR A 478 0.03 -35.67 26.78
C TYR A 478 -0.73 -35.40 28.09
N THR A 479 -2.08 -35.40 28.06
CA THR A 479 -2.90 -35.25 29.27
C THR A 479 -2.75 -36.45 30.21
N HIS A 480 -2.75 -37.67 29.67
CA HIS A 480 -2.55 -38.88 30.47
C HIS A 480 -1.12 -39.00 30.98
N PHE A 481 -0.12 -38.59 30.18
CA PHE A 481 1.26 -38.51 30.65
C PHE A 481 1.42 -37.53 31.83
N LEU A 482 0.77 -36.36 31.78
CA LEU A 482 0.75 -35.43 32.92
C LEU A 482 0.00 -36.01 34.13
N SER A 483 -1.08 -36.76 33.90
CA SER A 483 -1.80 -37.48 34.97
C SER A 483 -0.89 -38.48 35.69
N PHE A 484 -0.10 -39.24 34.92
CA PHE A 484 0.93 -40.14 35.43
C PHE A 484 1.96 -39.37 36.28
N ARG A 485 2.51 -38.26 35.76
CA ARG A 485 3.51 -37.46 36.49
C ARG A 485 2.98 -36.93 37.82
N VAL A 486 1.73 -36.45 37.85
CA VAL A 486 1.07 -35.99 39.09
C VAL A 486 0.93 -37.15 40.08
N ALA A 487 0.43 -38.30 39.64
CA ALA A 487 0.25 -39.48 40.48
C ALA A 487 1.57 -40.02 41.04
N LEU A 488 2.63 -40.00 40.22
CA LEU A 488 3.98 -40.39 40.62
C LEU A 488 4.50 -39.46 41.73
N CYS A 489 4.36 -38.14 41.57
CA CYS A 489 4.79 -37.16 42.58
C CYS A 489 3.96 -37.24 43.89
N ASN A 490 2.69 -37.63 43.80
CA ASN A 490 1.81 -37.81 44.96
C ASN A 490 1.98 -39.19 45.65
N ASN A 491 2.91 -40.02 45.19
CA ASN A 491 3.14 -41.39 45.68
C ASN A 491 1.90 -42.30 45.62
N SER A 492 1.14 -42.20 44.53
CA SER A 492 -0.08 -42.98 44.27
C SER A 492 0.15 -44.00 43.13
N PRO A 493 0.78 -45.16 43.38
CA PRO A 493 1.17 -46.10 42.32
C PRO A 493 -0.02 -46.63 41.51
N ALA A 494 -1.15 -46.91 42.15
CA ALA A 494 -2.36 -47.37 41.46
C ALA A 494 -2.89 -46.35 40.42
N GLN A 495 -2.87 -45.05 40.78
CA GLN A 495 -3.30 -43.98 39.87
C GLN A 495 -2.28 -43.75 38.75
N ALA A 496 -0.98 -43.90 39.05
CA ALA A 496 0.07 -43.79 38.04
C ALA A 496 -0.05 -44.92 36.99
N ILE A 497 -0.31 -46.15 37.42
CA ILE A 497 -0.58 -47.31 36.56
C ILE A 497 -1.84 -47.09 35.71
N GLU A 498 -2.92 -46.59 36.30
CA GLU A 498 -4.15 -46.28 35.55
C GLU A 498 -3.91 -45.21 34.48
N ALA A 499 -3.13 -44.18 34.79
CA ALA A 499 -2.76 -43.14 33.84
C ALA A 499 -1.90 -43.68 32.68
N ILE A 500 -0.98 -44.61 32.95
CA ILE A 500 -0.18 -45.30 31.92
C ILE A 500 -1.07 -46.14 31.00
N LYS A 501 -2.06 -46.85 31.54
CA LYS A 501 -3.02 -47.63 30.74
C LYS A 501 -3.84 -46.72 29.81
N LYS A 502 -4.32 -45.59 30.33
CA LYS A 502 -5.02 -44.61 29.50
C LYS A 502 -4.11 -43.97 28.44
N LEU A 503 -2.83 -43.74 28.78
CA LEU A 503 -1.82 -43.27 27.83
C LEU A 503 -1.59 -44.28 26.70
N SER A 504 -1.50 -45.59 27.00
CA SER A 504 -1.34 -46.62 25.97
C SER A 504 -2.55 -46.73 25.05
N ASP A 505 -3.75 -46.55 25.60
CA ASP A 505 -5.00 -46.64 24.84
C ASP A 505 -5.32 -45.37 24.03
N SER A 506 -4.51 -44.32 24.18
CA SER A 506 -4.70 -43.02 23.52
C SER A 506 -4.45 -43.12 22.02
N LYS A 507 -5.37 -42.58 21.22
CA LYS A 507 -5.21 -42.43 19.77
C LYS A 507 -4.83 -40.98 19.46
N PHE A 508 -3.64 -40.78 18.90
CA PHE A 508 -3.21 -39.45 18.45
C PHE A 508 -3.88 -39.14 17.10
N GLU A 509 -4.91 -38.31 17.12
CA GLU A 509 -5.44 -37.66 15.93
C GLU A 509 -4.67 -36.33 15.77
N ASN A 510 -3.97 -36.13 14.65
CA ASN A 510 -3.13 -34.94 14.45
C ASN A 510 -3.94 -33.66 14.69
N GLU A 511 -3.48 -32.81 15.62
CA GLU A 511 -3.98 -31.44 15.78
C GLU A 511 -3.71 -30.69 14.46
N ALA A 512 -4.78 -30.33 13.74
CA ALA A 512 -4.73 -29.70 12.43
C ALA A 512 -4.31 -28.22 12.54
N ASP A 513 -3.03 -27.92 12.83
CA ASP A 513 -2.38 -26.66 12.43
C ASP A 513 -0.84 -26.61 12.67
N CYS A 514 -0.09 -27.58 12.17
CA CYS A 514 1.38 -27.46 12.10
C CYS A 514 1.88 -28.03 10.77
N SER A 515 2.59 -27.20 10.00
CA SER A 515 3.21 -27.54 8.70
C SER A 515 4.44 -28.46 8.83
N ILE A 516 4.47 -29.32 9.85
CA ILE A 516 5.56 -30.26 10.11
C ILE A 516 5.00 -31.66 9.82
N GLU A 517 5.72 -32.41 9.01
CA GLU A 517 5.47 -33.82 8.66
C GLU A 517 5.05 -34.66 9.89
N PRO A 518 4.27 -35.76 9.70
CA PRO A 518 3.71 -36.51 10.82
C PRO A 518 4.82 -37.06 11.72
N ALA A 519 4.99 -36.43 12.88
CA ALA A 519 5.76 -37.00 13.97
C ALA A 519 5.15 -38.35 14.34
N GLU A 520 5.99 -39.36 14.53
CA GLU A 520 5.59 -40.67 15.04
C GLU A 520 4.66 -40.53 16.24
N ASN A 521 3.69 -41.44 16.38
CA ASN A 521 2.75 -41.44 17.51
C ASN A 521 3.51 -41.26 18.84
N PRO A 522 3.28 -40.17 19.59
CA PRO A 522 4.11 -39.82 20.76
C PRO A 522 3.93 -40.81 21.92
N VAL A 523 2.89 -41.66 21.90
CA VAL A 523 2.57 -42.63 22.95
C VAL A 523 3.78 -43.49 23.33
N VAL A 524 4.49 -44.06 22.36
CA VAL A 524 5.66 -44.93 22.64
C VAL A 524 6.76 -44.16 23.37
N SER A 525 7.07 -42.94 22.91
CA SER A 525 8.08 -42.07 23.53
C SER A 525 7.69 -41.64 24.95
N LEU A 526 6.41 -41.30 25.17
CA LEU A 526 5.88 -40.89 26.47
C LEU A 526 5.85 -42.06 27.47
N ILE A 527 5.48 -43.27 27.03
CA ILE A 527 5.54 -44.48 27.87
C ILE A 527 7.00 -44.79 28.24
N SER A 528 7.93 -44.68 27.29
CA SER A 528 9.36 -44.87 27.56
C SER A 528 9.87 -43.88 28.62
N LEU A 529 9.45 -42.62 28.53
CA LEU A 529 9.79 -41.60 29.52
C LEU A 529 9.13 -41.89 30.88
N ALA A 530 7.89 -42.38 30.90
CA ALA A 530 7.20 -42.77 32.12
C ALA A 530 7.93 -43.92 32.84
N ALA A 531 8.37 -44.94 32.09
CA ALA A 531 9.17 -46.03 32.64
C ALA A 531 10.48 -45.55 33.27
N GLN A 532 11.20 -44.65 32.58
CA GLN A 532 12.43 -44.05 33.10
C GLN A 532 12.17 -43.25 34.40
N GLN A 533 11.17 -42.36 34.40
CA GLN A 533 10.88 -41.53 35.57
C GLN A 533 10.42 -42.34 36.78
N ALA A 534 9.60 -43.38 36.57
CA ALA A 534 9.18 -44.28 37.65
C ALA A 534 10.37 -45.05 38.24
N PHE A 535 11.30 -45.48 37.39
CA PHE A 535 12.53 -46.13 37.81
C PHE A 535 13.44 -45.20 38.64
N GLU A 536 13.65 -43.97 38.17
CA GLU A 536 14.46 -42.95 38.87
C GLU A 536 13.88 -42.59 40.26
N GLN A 537 12.56 -42.64 40.41
CA GLN A 537 11.88 -42.42 41.69
C GLN A 537 11.72 -43.69 42.55
N THR A 538 12.41 -44.79 42.21
CA THR A 538 12.36 -46.08 42.92
C THR A 538 10.97 -46.73 42.99
N ASN A 539 10.04 -46.33 42.13
CA ASN A 539 8.69 -46.90 42.06
C ASN A 539 8.67 -48.10 41.11
N GLN A 540 9.20 -49.23 41.59
CA GLN A 540 9.44 -50.43 40.80
C GLN A 540 8.16 -51.01 40.18
N GLU A 541 7.04 -50.97 40.90
CA GLU A 541 5.75 -51.48 40.41
C GLU A 541 5.26 -50.69 39.19
N VAL A 542 5.29 -49.36 39.27
CA VAL A 542 4.90 -48.46 38.18
C VAL A 542 5.86 -48.56 37.00
N ALA A 543 7.16 -48.71 37.26
CA ALA A 543 8.18 -48.88 36.22
C ALA A 543 7.99 -50.18 35.42
N ILE A 544 7.61 -51.27 36.08
CA ILE A 544 7.32 -52.56 35.41
C ILE A 544 6.10 -52.43 34.52
N GLU A 545 4.99 -51.88 35.02
CA GLU A 545 3.78 -51.70 34.20
C GLU A 545 4.06 -50.80 32.98
N ALA A 546 4.81 -49.70 33.16
CA ALA A 546 5.19 -48.84 32.04
C ALA A 546 6.02 -49.58 30.99
N LEU A 547 6.98 -50.42 31.40
CA LEU A 547 7.77 -51.23 30.47
C LEU A 547 6.95 -52.35 29.81
N GLU A 548 5.97 -52.94 30.48
CA GLU A 548 5.03 -53.89 29.88
C GLU A 548 4.21 -53.22 28.78
N LYS A 549 3.66 -52.04 29.05
CA LYS A 549 2.96 -51.24 28.04
C LYS A 549 3.88 -50.79 26.91
N LEU A 550 5.14 -50.49 27.20
CA LEU A 550 6.12 -50.18 26.16
C LEU A 550 6.38 -51.39 25.25
N ALA A 551 6.48 -52.60 25.81
CA ALA A 551 6.68 -53.83 25.03
C ALA A 551 5.48 -54.17 24.14
N GLU A 552 4.27 -53.81 24.55
CA GLU A 552 3.05 -53.97 23.73
C GLU A 552 3.02 -53.03 22.51
N HIS A 553 3.63 -51.84 22.60
CA HIS A 553 3.47 -50.77 21.60
C HIS A 553 4.72 -50.49 20.77
N ALA A 554 5.92 -50.81 21.27
CA ALA A 554 7.17 -50.59 20.58
C ALA A 554 7.29 -51.49 19.34
N LYS A 555 7.66 -50.90 18.20
CA LYS A 555 7.91 -51.63 16.95
C LYS A 555 9.40 -51.77 16.62
N ASP A 556 10.22 -50.91 17.22
CA ASP A 556 11.67 -50.95 17.04
C ASP A 556 12.27 -52.12 17.83
N GLU A 557 13.00 -52.99 17.14
CA GLU A 557 13.63 -54.18 17.74
C GLU A 557 14.64 -53.79 18.84
N LYS A 558 15.37 -52.68 18.67
CA LYS A 558 16.35 -52.23 19.67
C LYS A 558 15.66 -51.74 20.95
N GLN A 559 14.59 -50.96 20.79
CA GLN A 559 13.75 -50.52 21.92
C GLN A 559 13.12 -51.72 22.63
N LEU A 560 12.53 -52.68 21.91
CA LEU A 560 11.96 -53.90 22.48
C LEU A 560 12.98 -54.71 23.27
N MET A 561 14.17 -54.96 22.71
CA MET A 561 15.23 -55.69 23.40
C MET A 561 15.69 -54.97 24.67
N THR A 562 15.77 -53.63 24.64
CA THR A 562 16.12 -52.83 25.82
C THR A 562 15.03 -52.93 26.89
N THR A 563 13.76 -52.80 26.49
CA THR A 563 12.59 -52.96 27.36
C THR A 563 12.57 -54.31 28.06
N TYR A 564 12.74 -55.41 27.32
CA TYR A 564 12.79 -56.76 27.92
C TYR A 564 13.96 -56.94 28.89
N ARG A 565 15.15 -56.42 28.56
CA ARG A 565 16.30 -56.46 29.47
C ARG A 565 16.03 -55.71 30.77
N CYS A 566 15.40 -54.54 30.69
CA CYS A 566 15.02 -53.75 31.87
C CYS A 566 13.94 -54.47 32.71
N LEU A 567 12.91 -55.04 32.06
CA LEU A 567 11.85 -55.81 32.72
C LEU A 567 12.39 -57.02 33.50
N ILE A 568 13.23 -57.83 32.84
CA ILE A 568 13.82 -59.02 33.47
C ILE A 568 14.62 -58.62 34.71
N ARG A 569 15.49 -57.60 34.59
CA ARG A 569 16.29 -57.11 35.71
C ARG A 569 15.42 -56.62 36.87
N LEU A 570 14.42 -55.78 36.59
CA LEU A 570 13.51 -55.25 37.62
C LEU A 570 12.73 -56.35 38.35
N ARG A 571 12.22 -57.33 37.59
CA ARG A 571 11.51 -58.48 38.17
C ARG A 571 12.43 -59.38 39.00
N CYS A 572 13.65 -59.64 38.55
CA CYS A 572 14.65 -60.37 39.34
C CYS A 572 14.97 -59.65 40.67
N THR A 573 15.19 -58.33 40.64
CA THR A 573 15.47 -57.56 41.87
C THR A 573 14.30 -57.54 42.86
N LEU A 574 13.05 -57.61 42.38
CA LEU A 574 11.87 -57.72 43.23
C LEU A 574 11.73 -59.10 43.87
N CYS A 575 12.21 -60.16 43.22
CA CYS A 575 12.23 -61.51 43.77
C CYS A 575 13.30 -61.61 44.88
N GLU A 576 14.51 -61.10 44.63
CA GLU A 576 15.62 -61.10 45.61
C GLU A 576 15.26 -60.30 46.88
N GLY A 577 14.64 -59.12 46.75
CA GLY A 577 14.23 -58.30 47.90
C GLY A 577 13.04 -58.84 48.73
N LYS A 578 12.35 -59.86 48.23
CA LYS A 578 11.31 -60.60 48.99
C LYS A 578 11.91 -61.76 49.79
N GLU A 579 13.03 -62.33 49.33
CA GLU A 579 13.74 -63.41 50.03
C GLU A 579 14.53 -62.90 51.25
N ASP A 580 14.97 -61.63 51.26
CA ASP A 580 15.70 -61.01 52.38
C ASP A 580 14.80 -60.44 53.52
N LYS A 581 13.47 -60.52 53.41
CA LYS A 581 12.52 -60.00 54.41
C LYS A 581 11.92 -61.06 55.35
N ASP A 582 12.29 -62.32 55.19
CA ASP A 582 11.99 -63.39 56.14
C ASP A 582 13.28 -63.81 56.87
N PRO A 583 13.37 -63.51 58.18
CA PRO A 583 13.75 -64.54 59.14
C PRO A 583 12.59 -64.95 60.07
#